data_AF-A0AAW3TAK3-F1
#
_entry.id   AF-A0AAW3TAK3-F1
#
_cell.length_a   1.000
_cell.length_b   1.000
_cell.length_c   1.000
_cell.angle_alpha   90.00
_cell.angle_beta   90.00
_cell.angle_gamma   90.00
#
_symmetry.space_group_name_H-M   'P 1'
#
loop_
_entity.id
_entity.type
_entity.pdbx_description
1 polymer ?
#
loop_
_entity_poly.entity_id
_entity_poly.type
_entity_poly.pdbx_seq_one_letter_code
_entity_poly.pdbx_strand_id
1 'polypeptide(L)' 'MDTAAMKENGFSIQVSRIDPAFGQPGGGLQVQIVSSATGKSVTVEQMLQGVPDLGWRPTLVRRAVVLT' A
#
# COMPACT_ATOMS: atom_id res chain seq x y z
N MET A 1 -2.44 -12.85 -0.57
CA MET A 1 -1.42 -11.94 -0.02
C MET A 1 -0.62 -12.73 0.98
N ASP A 2 0.66 -13.00 0.71
CA ASP A 2 1.48 -13.86 1.57
C ASP A 2 2.10 -13.05 2.70
N THR A 3 1.37 -12.96 3.82
CA THR A 3 1.84 -12.27 5.02
C THR A 3 2.94 -13.04 5.76
N ALA A 4 3.13 -14.33 5.47
CA ALA A 4 4.19 -15.13 6.07
C ALA A 4 5.54 -14.75 5.45
N ALA A 5 5.60 -14.66 4.12
CA ALA A 5 6.79 -14.22 3.40
C ALA A 5 7.26 -12.81 3.84
N MET A 6 6.35 -11.87 4.10
CA MET A 6 6.75 -10.54 4.59
C MET A 6 7.39 -10.59 5.98
N LYS A 7 6.82 -11.40 6.88
CA LYS A 7 7.34 -11.55 8.25
C LYS A 7 8.69 -12.26 8.27
N GLU A 8 8.87 -13.29 7.44
CA GLU A 8 10.14 -14.01 7.28
C GLU A 8 11.26 -13.12 6.73
N ASN A 9 10.90 -12.13 5.91
CA ASN A 9 11.84 -11.16 5.36
C ASN A 9 12.01 -9.90 6.23
N GLY A 10 11.54 -9.94 7.49
CA GLY A 10 11.74 -8.84 8.43
C GLY A 10 10.95 -7.58 8.09
N PHE A 11 9.75 -7.74 7.53
CA PHE A 11 8.81 -6.65 7.31
C PHE A 11 7.52 -6.83 8.10
N SER A 12 6.92 -5.71 8.47
CA SER A 12 5.62 -5.64 9.14
C SER A 12 4.71 -4.67 8.40
N ILE A 13 3.40 -4.94 8.44
CA ILE A 13 2.38 -4.10 7.84
C ILE A 13 1.61 -3.41 8.96
N GLN A 14 1.52 -2.09 8.88
CA GLN A 14 0.66 -1.28 9.71
C GLN A 14 -0.52 -0.80 8.88
N VAL A 15 -1.73 -0.98 9.39
CA VAL A 15 -2.96 -0.52 8.76
C VAL A 15 -3.66 0.43 9.72
N SER A 16 -4.04 1.61 9.25
CA SER A 16 -4.78 2.59 10.05
C SER A 16 -5.80 3.32 9.19
N ARG A 17 -6.74 4.02 9.85
CA ARG A 17 -7.70 4.87 9.14
C ARG A 17 -7.04 6.19 8.77
N ILE A 18 -7.45 6.74 7.64
CA ILE A 18 -7.08 8.09 7.19
C ILE A 18 -8.02 9.07 7.86
N ASP A 19 -7.46 9.98 8.65
CA ASP A 19 -8.21 11.03 9.33
C ASP A 19 -8.70 12.10 8.33
N PRO A 20 -9.79 12.82 8.67
CA PRO A 20 -10.21 14.00 7.93
C PRO A 20 -9.09 15.07 7.93
N ALA A 21 -8.76 15.59 6.76
CA ALA A 21 -7.73 16.63 6.60
C ALA A 21 -8.00 17.45 5.33
N PHE A 22 -7.49 18.70 5.28
CA PHE A 22 -7.59 19.57 4.10
C PHE A 22 -9.02 19.75 3.55
N GLY A 23 -10.02 19.81 4.44
CA GLY A 23 -11.43 19.95 4.06
C GLY A 23 -12.04 18.69 3.43
N GLN A 24 -11.34 17.56 3.45
CA GLN A 24 -11.81 16.27 2.96
C GLN A 24 -12.21 15.35 4.13
N PRO A 25 -13.23 14.50 3.96
CA PRO A 25 -13.80 13.69 5.04
C PRO A 25 -12.91 12.54 5.53
N GLY A 26 -11.80 12.24 4.86
CA GLY A 26 -10.97 11.07 5.18
C GLY A 26 -11.74 9.76 4.99
N GLY A 27 -11.50 8.78 5.88
CA GLY A 27 -12.28 7.54 5.97
C GLY A 27 -11.72 6.34 5.20
N GLY A 28 -10.68 6.55 4.38
CA GLY A 28 -9.94 5.46 3.75
C GLY A 28 -9.06 4.68 4.74
N LEU A 29 -8.48 3.58 4.26
CA LEU A 29 -7.41 2.88 4.96
C LEU A 29 -6.07 3.29 4.37
N GLN A 30 -5.10 3.59 5.24
CA GLN A 30 -3.70 3.71 4.86
C GLN A 30 -2.94 2.46 5.29
N VAL A 31 -1.98 2.09 4.46
CA VAL A 31 -1.10 0.94 4.68
C VAL A 31 0.32 1.43 4.67
N GLN A 32 1.08 1.11 5.71
CA GLN A 32 2.49 1.42 5.83
C GLN A 32 3.26 0.13 6.06
N ILE A 33 4.33 -0.07 5.29
CA ILE A 33 5.25 -1.19 5.48
C ILE A 33 6.44 -0.68 6.29
N VAL A 34 6.77 -1.38 7.36
CA VAL A 34 7.87 -1.05 8.27
C VAL A 34 8.87 -2.19 8.27
N SER A 35 10.14 -1.86 8.06
CA SER A 35 11.25 -2.80 8.19
C SER A 35 11.48 -3.10 9.66
N SER A 36 11.34 -4.36 10.06
CA SER A 36 11.60 -4.82 11.42
C SER A 36 13.07 -4.71 11.82
N ALA A 37 14.00 -4.71 10.84
CA ALA A 37 15.43 -4.54 11.09
C ALA A 37 15.80 -3.11 11.50
N THR A 38 15.11 -2.11 10.94
CA THR A 38 15.45 -0.68 11.15
C THR A 38 14.39 0.07 11.96
N GLY A 39 13.20 -0.49 12.13
CA GLY A 39 12.03 0.19 12.67
C GLY A 39 11.49 1.32 11.78
N LYS A 40 12.04 1.49 10.57
CA LYS A 40 11.69 2.59 9.66
C LYS A 40 10.68 2.16 8.61
N SER A 41 9.86 3.11 8.19
CA SER A 41 8.94 2.95 7.08
C SER A 41 9.68 2.80 5.76
N VAL A 42 9.28 1.81 4.98
CA VAL A 42 9.77 1.61 3.62
C VAL A 42 9.04 2.59 2.70
N THR A 43 9.77 3.32 1.85
CA THR A 43 9.16 4.23 0.90
C THR A 43 8.61 3.47 -0.30
N VAL A 44 7.60 4.02 -0.98
CA VAL A 44 7.06 3.43 -2.22
C VAL A 44 8.15 3.28 -3.28
N GLU A 45 9.07 4.25 -3.37
CA GLU A 45 10.21 4.18 -4.28
C GLU A 45 11.09 2.95 -4.00
N GLN A 46 11.45 2.70 -2.74
CA GLN A 46 12.24 1.53 -2.35
C GLN A 46 11.52 0.21 -2.66
N MET A 47 10.19 0.17 -2.56
CA MET A 47 9.40 -1.01 -2.95
C MET A 47 9.45 -1.28 -4.45
N LEU A 48 9.54 -0.23 -5.27
CA LEU A 48 9.54 -0.33 -6.73
C LEU A 48 10.94 -0.56 -7.31
N GLN A 49 12.01 -0.23 -6.57
CA GLN A 49 13.40 -0.41 -7.02
C GLN A 49 13.76 -1.87 -7.37
N GLY A 50 13.05 -2.86 -6.83
CA GLY A 50 13.25 -4.28 -7.13
C GLY A 50 12.44 -4.81 -8.32
N VAL A 51 11.55 -4.01 -8.92
CA VAL A 51 10.62 -4.46 -9.97
C VAL A 51 10.50 -3.40 -11.06
N PRO A 52 11.40 -3.40 -12.06
CA PRO A 52 11.47 -2.35 -13.09
C PRO A 52 10.16 -2.14 -13.88
N ASP A 53 9.29 -3.15 -13.94
CA ASP A 53 8.02 -3.11 -14.70
C ASP A 53 6.78 -2.70 -13.87
N LEU A 54 6.87 -2.55 -12.54
CA LEU A 54 5.75 -2.11 -11.69
C LEU A 54 5.51 -0.59 -11.74
N GLY A 55 6.34 0.17 -12.46
CA GLY A 55 6.10 1.58 -12.79
C GLY A 55 4.92 1.79 -13.75
N TRP A 56 4.37 0.72 -14.33
CA TRP A 56 3.12 0.78 -15.07
C TRP A 56 1.97 0.92 -14.08
N ARG A 57 1.39 2.12 -14.04
CA ARG A 57 0.11 2.36 -13.36
C ARG A 57 -0.90 1.32 -13.86
N PRO A 58 -1.40 0.38 -13.04
CA PRO A 58 -2.62 -0.31 -13.41
C PRO A 58 -3.67 0.78 -13.48
N THR A 59 -4.04 1.17 -14.70
CA THR A 59 -5.21 2.01 -14.89
C THR A 59 -6.35 1.16 -14.38
N LEU A 60 -6.90 1.50 -13.21
CA LEU A 60 -8.12 0.89 -12.70
C LEU A 60 -9.19 1.18 -13.75
N VAL A 61 -9.39 0.24 -14.68
CA VAL A 61 -10.45 0.33 -15.67
C VAL A 61 -11.75 0.09 -14.92
N ARG A 62 -12.42 1.18 -14.56
CA ARG A 62 -13.77 1.15 -13.99
C ARG A 62 -14.70 0.57 -15.04
N ARG A 63 -15.04 -0.71 -14.95
CA ARG A 63 -16.23 -1.23 -15.63
C ARG A 63 -17.44 -0.84 -14.79
N ALA A 64 -18.26 0.06 -15.34
CA ALA A 64 -19.60 0.27 -14.81
C ALA A 64 -20.38 -1.03 -15.03
N VAL A 65 -20.71 -1.73 -13.94
CA VAL A 65 -21.68 -2.82 -13.99
C VAL A 65 -23.05 -2.16 -14.03
N VAL A 66 -23.68 -2.15 -15.20
CA VAL A 66 -25.10 -1.82 -15.34
C VAL A 66 -25.86 -3.11 -15.09
N LEU A 67 -26.57 -3.16 -13.96
CA LEU A 67 -27.56 -4.20 -13.71
C LEU A 67 -28.80 -3.82 -14.53
N THR A 68 -29.06 -4.57 -15.61
CA THR A 68 -30.32 -4.54 -16.37
C THR A 68 -31.37 -5.39 -15.66
#